data_AF-A0A2C6LBM8-F1
#
_entry.id   AF-A0A2C6LBM8-F1
#
_cell.length_a   1.000
_cell.length_b   1.000
_cell.length_c   1.000
_cell.angle_alpha   90.00
_cell.angle_beta   90.00
_cell.angle_gamma   90.00
#
_symmetry.space_group_name_H-M   'P 1'
#
loop_
_entity.id
_entity.type
_entity.pdbx_description
1 polymer ?
#
loop_
_entity_poly.entity_id
_entity_poly.type
_entity_poly.pdbx_seq_one_letter_code
_entity_poly.pdbx_strand_id
1 'polypeptide(L)'
;MDSGIGAFVKACVKCAKNKAPRQKSGGLLQPLEIPEAPWGEISIDLIVGLPRTTEGHDAILTIVCRLTKMAHFVPTTVNISAEGIAQILNREVVRLHGVPRAIVSDRDPRFTGELWGEFCKKLDIKLRMLTHITRRDQVVE
;
A
#
# COMPACT_ATOMS: atom_id res chain seq x y z
N MET A 1 30.78 -9.46 -37.80
CA MET A 1 30.05 -8.20 -38.11
C MET A 1 28.98 -7.88 -37.07
N ASP A 2 28.27 -8.88 -36.53
CA ASP A 2 27.12 -8.64 -35.64
C ASP A 2 27.43 -8.04 -34.26
N SER A 3 28.65 -8.21 -33.74
CA SER A 3 29.02 -7.71 -32.40
C SER A 3 29.06 -6.18 -32.31
N GLY A 4 29.49 -5.49 -33.36
CA GLY A 4 29.57 -4.02 -33.39
C GLY A 4 28.19 -3.35 -33.43
N ILE A 5 27.25 -3.95 -34.17
CA ILE A 5 25.87 -3.47 -34.28
C ILE A 5 25.17 -3.61 -32.92
N GLY A 6 25.34 -4.76 -32.26
CA GLY A 6 24.79 -4.99 -30.93
C GLY A 6 25.30 -3.99 -29.88
N ALA A 7 26.59 -3.67 -29.90
CA ALA A 7 27.19 -2.68 -29.00
C ALA A 7 26.65 -1.26 -29.27
N PHE A 8 26.53 -0.87 -30.54
CA PHE A 8 25.98 0.42 -30.95
C PHE A 8 24.51 0.59 -30.51
N VAL A 9 23.68 -0.44 -30.72
CA VAL A 9 22.27 -0.40 -30.34
C VAL A 9 22.10 -0.35 -28.81
N LYS A 10 22.95 -1.04 -28.04
CA LYS A 10 22.95 -0.96 -26.57
C LYS A 10 23.38 0.41 -26.04
N ALA A 11 24.31 1.09 -26.70
CA ALA A 11 24.77 2.42 -26.33
C ALA A 11 23.83 3.54 -26.79
N CYS A 12 22.93 3.28 -27.75
CA CYS A 12 22.02 4.27 -28.29
C CYS A 12 20.89 4.63 -27.31
N VAL A 13 20.92 5.86 -26.79
CA VAL A 13 19.91 6.40 -25.85
C VAL A 13 18.50 6.37 -26.43
N LYS A 14 18.33 6.66 -27.74
CA LYS A 14 17.02 6.63 -28.40
C LYS A 14 16.46 5.20 -28.44
N CYS A 15 17.30 4.22 -28.72
CA CYS A 15 16.91 2.81 -28.71
C CYS A 15 16.58 2.33 -27.29
N ALA A 16 17.39 2.72 -26.29
CA ALA A 16 17.17 2.34 -24.90
C ALA A 16 15.88 2.92 -24.31
N LYS A 17 15.47 4.13 -24.69
CA LYS A 17 14.23 4.77 -24.23
C LYS A 17 12.97 4.23 -24.92
N ASN A 18 13.06 3.92 -26.21
CA ASN A 18 11.88 3.57 -27.01
C ASN A 18 11.63 2.07 -27.12
N LYS A 19 12.64 1.21 -26.93
CA LYS A 19 12.44 -0.23 -26.90
C LYS A 19 12.03 -0.63 -25.48
N ALA A 20 10.89 -1.30 -25.36
CA ALA A 20 10.54 -2.00 -24.13
C ALA A 20 11.70 -2.94 -23.77
N PRO A 21 12.29 -2.83 -22.57
CA PRO A 21 13.29 -3.79 -22.15
C PRO A 21 12.64 -5.16 -22.17
N ARG A 22 13.33 -6.15 -22.73
CA ARG A 22 12.97 -7.57 -22.55
C ARG A 22 13.36 -7.92 -21.11
N GLN A 23 12.57 -7.42 -20.17
CA GLN A 23 12.83 -7.58 -18.76
C GLN A 23 12.73 -9.08 -18.45
N LYS A 24 13.69 -9.61 -17.67
CA LYS A 24 13.51 -10.94 -17.10
C LYS A 24 12.20 -10.92 -16.31
N SER A 25 11.49 -12.05 -16.30
CA SER A 25 10.28 -12.21 -15.48
C SER A 25 10.55 -11.66 -14.08
N GLY A 26 9.58 -10.89 -13.56
CA GLY A 26 9.67 -10.38 -12.19
C GLY A 26 10.04 -11.52 -11.26
N GLY A 27 10.99 -11.28 -10.35
CA GLY A 27 11.44 -12.28 -9.39
C GLY A 27 10.28 -12.83 -8.54
N LEU A 28 10.57 -13.83 -7.71
CA LEU A 28 9.56 -14.41 -6.82
C LEU A 28 8.94 -13.33 -5.93
N LEU A 29 7.63 -13.43 -5.70
CA LEU A 29 6.93 -12.60 -4.72
C LEU A 29 7.60 -12.79 -3.36
N GLN A 30 7.82 -11.68 -2.65
CA GLN A 30 8.31 -11.67 -1.28
C GLN A 30 7.14 -11.39 -0.34
N PRO A 31 6.42 -12.42 0.14
CA PRO A 31 5.32 -12.23 1.06
C PRO A 31 5.82 -11.70 2.40
N LEU A 32 4.97 -10.90 3.05
CA LEU A 32 5.21 -10.46 4.42
C LEU A 32 5.09 -11.65 5.38
N GLU A 33 5.93 -11.66 6.41
CA GLU A 33 5.88 -12.64 7.50
C GLU A 33 4.49 -12.72 8.12
N ILE A 34 4.11 -13.91 8.60
CA ILE A 34 2.81 -14.15 9.23
C ILE A 34 2.86 -13.57 10.66
N PRO A 35 1.87 -12.75 11.07
CA PRO A 35 1.82 -12.23 12.44
C PRO A 35 1.58 -13.35 13.46
N GLU A 36 2.13 -13.19 14.67
CA GLU A 36 2.03 -14.19 15.74
C GLU A 36 0.70 -14.14 16.52
N ALA A 37 -0.01 -13.01 16.48
CA ALA A 37 -1.22 -12.78 17.26
C ALA A 37 -2.30 -12.03 16.46
N PRO A 38 -3.60 -12.30 16.70
CA PRO A 38 -4.69 -11.53 16.13
C PRO A 38 -4.52 -10.05 16.47
N TRP A 39 -4.78 -9.17 15.50
CA TRP A 39 -4.66 -7.72 15.63
C TRP A 39 -3.27 -7.19 15.98
N GLY A 40 -2.26 -8.06 16.11
CA GLY A 40 -0.88 -7.66 16.32
C GLY A 40 -0.29 -6.95 15.11
N GLU A 41 -0.76 -7.26 13.90
CA GLU A 41 -0.47 -6.47 12.70
C GLU A 41 -1.73 -6.30 11.87
N ILE A 42 -1.90 -5.10 11.31
CA ILE A 42 -3.06 -4.75 10.48
C ILE A 42 -2.59 -4.24 9.11
N SER A 43 -3.46 -4.36 8.11
CA SER A 43 -3.32 -3.67 6.84
C SER A 43 -4.42 -2.63 6.67
N ILE A 44 -4.06 -1.44 6.20
CA ILE A 44 -4.99 -0.35 5.92
C ILE A 44 -4.96 0.01 4.44
N ASP A 45 -6.13 0.29 3.88
CA ASP A 45 -6.29 0.75 2.50
C ASP A 45 -7.54 1.63 2.39
N LEU A 46 -7.52 2.61 1.49
CA LEU A 46 -8.64 3.52 1.26
C LEU A 46 -9.26 3.28 -0.11
N ILE A 47 -10.48 2.74 -0.11
CA ILE A 47 -11.27 2.59 -1.32
C ILE A 47 -11.94 3.94 -1.62
N VAL A 48 -11.61 4.52 -2.76
CA VAL A 48 -12.11 5.83 -3.21
C VAL A 48 -12.92 5.71 -4.51
N GLY A 49 -13.63 6.78 -4.88
CA GLY A 49 -14.40 6.83 -6.12
C GLY A 49 -15.74 6.10 -6.03
N LEU A 50 -16.29 5.96 -4.82
CA LEU A 50 -17.60 5.36 -4.60
C LEU A 50 -18.71 6.39 -4.83
N PRO A 51 -19.94 5.95 -5.19
CA PRO A 51 -21.09 6.83 -5.22
C PRO A 51 -21.29 7.50 -3.86
N ARG A 52 -21.53 8.82 -3.87
CA ARG A 52 -21.73 9.58 -2.65
C ARG A 52 -23.05 9.17 -1.97
N THR A 53 -22.98 8.81 -0.69
CA THR A 53 -24.17 8.49 0.11
C THR A 53 -24.94 9.75 0.51
N THR A 54 -26.16 9.57 1.01
CA THR A 54 -26.98 10.66 1.58
C THR A 54 -26.31 11.32 2.79
N GLU A 55 -25.51 10.57 3.54
CA GLU A 55 -24.70 11.05 4.67
C GLU A 55 -23.39 11.73 4.21
N GLY A 56 -23.12 11.73 2.91
CA GLY A 56 -22.02 12.47 2.31
C GLY A 56 -20.69 11.70 2.22
N HIS A 57 -20.68 10.39 2.48
CA HIS A 57 -19.51 9.53 2.36
C HIS A 57 -19.31 9.08 0.90
N ASP A 58 -18.06 9.09 0.42
CA ASP A 58 -17.67 8.70 -0.95
C ASP A 58 -16.41 7.81 -0.98
N ALA A 59 -15.98 7.34 0.19
CA ALA A 59 -14.85 6.43 0.35
C ALA A 59 -15.08 5.46 1.53
N ILE A 60 -14.31 4.37 1.57
CA ILE A 60 -14.30 3.41 2.68
C ILE A 60 -12.86 3.19 3.12
N LEU A 61 -12.57 3.42 4.39
CA LEU A 61 -11.32 3.01 5.01
C LEU A 61 -11.45 1.54 5.43
N THR A 62 -10.61 0.70 4.86
CA THR A 62 -10.52 -0.71 5.19
C THR A 62 -9.40 -0.93 6.19
N ILE A 63 -9.68 -1.66 7.26
CA ILE A 63 -8.71 -2.03 8.28
C ILE A 63 -8.82 -3.52 8.51
N VAL A 64 -7.79 -4.28 8.14
CA VAL A 64 -7.86 -5.74 8.11
C VAL A 64 -6.79 -6.32 9.03
N CYS A 65 -7.19 -7.21 9.93
CA CYS A 65 -6.28 -8.02 10.71
C CYS A 65 -5.50 -8.96 9.78
N ARG A 66 -4.17 -8.85 9.75
CA ARG A 66 -3.34 -9.64 8.82
C ARG A 66 -3.41 -11.13 9.07
N LEU A 67 -3.60 -11.56 10.33
CA LEU A 67 -3.65 -12.97 10.72
C LEU A 67 -5.03 -13.59 10.46
N THR A 68 -6.08 -13.02 11.05
CA THR A 68 -7.43 -13.62 11.03
C THR A 68 -8.27 -13.21 9.81
N LYS A 69 -7.83 -12.18 9.06
CA LYS A 69 -8.60 -11.57 7.96
C LYS A 69 -9.92 -10.92 8.36
N MET A 70 -10.17 -10.77 9.66
CA MET A 70 -11.25 -9.92 10.16
C MET A 70 -11.03 -8.49 9.68
N ALA A 71 -12.08 -7.85 9.18
CA ALA A 71 -12.00 -6.55 8.53
C ALA A 71 -13.03 -5.57 9.10
N HIS A 72 -12.60 -4.34 9.34
CA HIS A 72 -13.46 -3.21 9.63
C HIS A 72 -13.55 -2.34 8.37
N PHE A 73 -14.78 -2.09 7.92
CA PHE A 73 -15.08 -1.23 6.78
C PHE A 73 -15.75 0.03 7.31
N VAL A 74 -15.03 1.15 7.25
CA VAL A 74 -15.48 2.40 7.85
C VAL A 74 -15.81 3.40 6.75
N PRO A 75 -17.07 3.85 6.62
CA PRO A 75 -17.43 4.86 5.65
C PRO A 75 -16.73 6.18 5.99
N THR A 76 -16.21 6.85 4.97
CA THR A 76 -15.44 8.09 5.10
C THR A 76 -15.55 8.92 3.83
N THR A 77 -14.74 9.97 3.73
CA THR A 77 -14.62 10.79 2.53
C THR A 77 -13.25 10.63 1.88
N VAL A 78 -13.17 10.84 0.57
CA VAL A 78 -11.93 10.80 -0.22
C VAL A 78 -10.90 11.80 0.29
N ASN A 79 -11.34 12.87 0.95
CA ASN A 79 -10.49 13.93 1.49
C ASN A 79 -10.17 13.75 2.99
N ILE A 80 -10.38 12.56 3.55
CA ILE A 80 -10.04 12.30 4.95
C ILE A 80 -8.57 12.61 5.24
N SER A 81 -8.33 13.35 6.31
CA SER A 81 -6.98 13.69 6.77
C SER A 81 -6.31 12.53 7.50
N ALA A 82 -4.98 12.56 7.62
CA ALA A 82 -4.25 11.61 8.43
C ALA A 82 -4.72 11.59 9.90
N GLU A 83 -5.13 12.76 10.43
CA GLU A 83 -5.74 12.86 11.77
C GLU A 83 -7.09 12.14 11.82
N GLY A 84 -7.96 12.32 10.83
CA GLY A 84 -9.23 11.61 10.75
C GLY A 84 -9.03 10.09 10.70
N ILE A 85 -8.03 9.62 9.94
CA ILE A 85 -7.66 8.20 9.90
C ILE A 85 -7.20 7.73 11.29
N ALA A 86 -6.36 8.50 11.98
CA ALA A 86 -5.89 8.16 13.33
C ALA A 86 -7.06 8.07 14.34
N GLN A 87 -8.04 8.98 14.24
CA GLN A 87 -9.25 8.93 15.07
C GLN A 87 -10.08 7.67 14.79
N ILE A 88 -10.27 7.31 13.51
CA ILE A 88 -10.95 6.06 13.13
C ILE A 88 -10.18 4.86 13.66
N LEU A 89 -8.85 4.83 13.50
CA LEU A 89 -8.02 3.73 13.99
C LEU A 89 -8.16 3.55 15.51
N ASN A 90 -8.17 4.66 16.25
CA ASN A 90 -8.37 4.62 17.69
C ASN A 90 -9.75 4.05 18.07
N ARG A 91 -10.79 4.51 17.38
CA ARG A 91 -12.19 4.11 17.64
C ARG A 91 -12.45 2.64 17.26
N GLU A 92 -11.95 2.20 16.12
CA GLU A 92 -12.31 0.92 15.53
C GLU A 92 -11.30 -0.18 15.82
N VAL A 93 -10.04 0.14 16.15
CA VAL A 93 -9.01 -0.85 16.43
C VAL A 93 -8.52 -0.74 17.86
N VAL A 94 -7.94 0.39 18.25
CA VAL A 94 -7.24 0.51 19.54
C VAL A 94 -8.20 0.26 20.71
N ARG A 95 -9.40 0.82 20.65
CA ARG A 95 -10.45 0.63 21.65
C ARG A 95 -10.87 -0.84 21.82
N LEU A 96 -10.90 -1.62 20.73
CA LEU A 96 -11.47 -2.98 20.72
C LEU A 96 -10.43 -4.09 20.84
N HIS A 97 -9.23 -3.87 20.30
CA HIS A 97 -8.21 -4.88 20.10
C HIS A 97 -6.83 -4.48 20.66
N GLY A 98 -6.67 -3.23 21.09
CA GLY A 98 -5.39 -2.67 21.51
C GLY A 98 -4.58 -2.10 20.36
N VAL A 99 -3.39 -1.58 20.70
CA VAL A 99 -2.48 -0.95 19.74
C VAL A 99 -1.78 -2.04 18.91
N PRO A 100 -1.86 -2.00 17.56
CA PRO A 100 -1.15 -2.96 16.71
C PRO A 100 0.36 -2.70 16.73
N ARG A 101 1.18 -3.75 16.67
CA ARG A 101 2.65 -3.63 16.58
C ARG A 101 3.13 -3.11 15.23
N ALA A 102 2.37 -3.38 14.17
CA ALA A 102 2.69 -2.90 12.83
C ALA A 102 1.46 -2.60 11.98
N ILE A 103 1.60 -1.63 11.09
CA ILE A 103 0.62 -1.26 10.08
C ILE A 103 1.25 -1.45 8.71
N VAL A 104 0.55 -2.19 7.85
CA VAL A 104 0.89 -2.31 6.43
C VAL A 104 -0.02 -1.38 5.64
N SER A 105 0.55 -0.47 4.86
CA SER A 105 -0.20 0.44 3.99
C SER A 105 0.41 0.48 2.59
N ASP A 106 -0.33 1.06 1.65
CA ASP A 106 0.27 1.54 0.41
C ASP A 106 1.08 2.83 0.67
N ARG A 107 1.46 3.52 -0.42
CA ARG A 107 2.21 4.78 -0.37
C ARG A 107 1.32 6.00 -0.59
N ASP A 108 0.06 5.91 -0.20
CA ASP A 108 -0.80 7.09 -0.22
C ASP A 108 -0.18 8.21 0.64
N PRO A 109 -0.17 9.47 0.17
CA PRO A 109 0.37 10.61 0.90
C PRO A 109 -0.11 10.73 2.35
N ARG A 110 -1.34 10.27 2.64
CA ARG A 110 -1.93 10.28 3.98
C ARG A 110 -1.24 9.32 4.94
N PHE A 111 -0.63 8.25 4.43
CA PHE A 111 0.17 7.30 5.21
C PHE A 111 1.67 7.60 5.15
N THR A 112 2.13 8.47 4.27
CA THR A 112 3.54 8.88 4.19
C THR A 112 3.83 10.23 4.85
N GLY A 113 2.80 10.99 5.22
CA GLY A 113 2.93 12.32 5.82
C GLY A 113 3.52 12.31 7.23
N GLU A 114 4.11 13.45 7.62
CA GLU A 114 4.77 13.63 8.92
C GLU A 114 3.85 13.33 10.11
N LEU A 115 2.59 13.80 10.05
CA LEU A 115 1.61 13.57 11.11
C LEU A 115 1.35 12.06 11.34
N TRP A 116 1.25 11.28 10.27
CA TRP A 116 1.04 9.84 10.37
C TRP A 116 2.28 9.13 10.91
N GLY A 117 3.47 9.56 10.50
CA GLY A 117 4.74 9.09 11.03
C GLY A 117 4.86 9.33 12.54
N GLU A 118 4.55 10.54 12.99
CA GLU A 118 4.57 10.91 14.42
C GLU A 118 3.49 10.17 15.23
N PHE A 119 2.31 9.96 14.66
CA PHE A 119 1.27 9.12 15.27
C PHE A 119 1.78 7.68 15.50
N CYS A 120 2.35 7.05 14.47
CA CYS A 120 2.89 5.70 14.58
C CYS A 120 4.03 5.64 15.61
N LYS A 121 4.92 6.62 15.59
CA LYS A 121 6.06 6.71 16.52
C LYS A 121 5.62 6.85 17.97
N LYS A 122 4.62 7.67 18.26
CA LYS A 122 4.08 7.86 19.62
C LYS A 122 3.43 6.60 20.19
N LEU A 123 2.86 5.77 19.33
CA LEU A 123 2.21 4.52 19.70
C LEU A 123 3.12 3.28 19.54
N ASP A 124 4.40 3.49 19.23
CA ASP A 124 5.38 2.43 18.95
C ASP A 124 4.92 1.43 17.86
N ILE A 125 4.26 1.97 16.83
CA ILE A 125 3.75 1.21 15.69
C ILE A 125 4.78 1.21 14.56
N LYS A 126 5.18 0.03 14.10
CA LYS A 126 6.05 -0.11 12.93
C LYS A 126 5.25 0.05 11.63
N LEU A 127 5.51 1.11 10.89
CA LEU A 127 4.91 1.33 9.57
C LEU A 127 5.67 0.56 8.49
N ARG A 128 4.97 -0.31 7.74
CA ARG A 128 5.51 -1.09 6.61
C ARG A 128 4.77 -0.70 5.33
N MET A 129 5.46 -0.02 4.41
CA MET A 129 4.85 0.39 3.14
C MET A 129 5.14 -0.61 2.03
N LEU A 130 4.12 -0.92 1.23
CA LEU A 130 4.28 -1.72 0.04
C LEU A 130 5.11 -0.95 -1.02
N THR A 131 5.89 -1.70 -1.81
CA THR A 131 6.62 -1.13 -2.95
C THR A 131 5.66 -0.87 -4.10
N HIS A 132 5.88 0.23 -4.82
CA HIS A 132 5.12 0.54 -6.03
C HIS A 132 5.18 -0.65 -7.00
N ILE A 133 4.01 -1.16 -7.40
CA ILE A 133 3.92 -2.22 -8.41
C ILE A 133 4.28 -1.60 -9.76
N THR A 134 5.44 -1.95 -10.33
CA THR A 134 5.65 -1.81 -11.78
C THR A 134 4.63 -2.72 -12.46
N ARG A 135 3.74 -2.16 -13.29
CA ARG A 135 2.66 -2.87 -13.98
C ARG A 135 3.15 -4.21 -14.54
N ARG A 136 2.46 -5.29 -14.17
CA ARG A 136 2.52 -6.59 -14.85
C ARG A 136 1.76 -6.46 -16.17
N ASP A 137 2.44 -6.01 -17.22
CA ASP A 137 2.00 -6.43 -18.54
C ASP A 137 2.47 -7.89 -18.71
N GLN A 138 1.52 -8.77 -19.06
CA GLN A 138 1.65 -10.21 -19.34
C GLN A 138 1.45 -11.18 -18.16
N VAL A 139 0.18 -11.47 -17.86
CA VAL A 139 -0.23 -12.88 -17.74
C VAL A 139 -0.69 -13.26 -19.13
N VAL A 140 0.12 -14.03 -19.84
CA VAL A 140 -0.29 -14.73 -21.07
C VAL A 140 -0.89 -16.05 -20.59
N GLU A 141 -2.20 -16.23 -20.80
CA GLU A 141 -2.79 -17.57 -20.93
C GLU A 141 -2.34 -18.22 -22.23
#